data_AF-A0A660MKK8-F1
#
_entry.id   AF-A0A660MKK8-F1
#
_cell.length_a   1.000
_cell.length_b   1.000
_cell.length_c   1.000
_cell.angle_alpha   90.00
_cell.angle_beta   90.00
_cell.angle_gamma   90.00
#
_symmetry.space_group_name_H-M   'P 1'
#
loop_
_entity.id
_entity.type
_entity.pdbx_description
1 polymer ?
#
loop_
_entity_poly.entity_id
_entity_poly.type
_entity_poly.pdbx_seq_one_letter_code
_entity_poly.pdbx_strand_id
1 'polypeptide(L)'
;MVAALTKLKVAGFLDKAFFSAIGEALMISTAERFDREEAPDGTPWEPLSPKYRQRKMQIFGEDKILRLRGYLRDTIRYQASDTELRLGSNRVYAALHQFGGHFRAFGTHDAVMPARPYLGLSNEDQQEILDTVQDAFTAMTP
;
A
#
# COMPACT_ATOMS: atom_id res chain seq x y z
N MET A 1 -0.64 -20.58 -10.80
CA MET A 1 0.19 -19.91 -9.78
C MET A 1 0.22 -20.63 -8.44
N VAL A 2 -0.92 -20.99 -7.82
CA VAL A 2 -0.98 -21.61 -6.47
C VAL A 2 -0.07 -22.85 -6.32
N ALA A 3 -0.03 -23.75 -7.31
CA ALA A 3 0.79 -24.97 -7.24
C ALA A 3 2.32 -24.71 -7.26
N ALA A 4 2.77 -23.62 -7.90
CA ALA A 4 4.18 -23.25 -7.93
C ALA A 4 4.63 -22.70 -6.56
N LEU A 5 3.78 -21.88 -5.93
CA LEU A 5 4.02 -21.37 -4.58
C LEU A 5 4.08 -22.49 -3.54
N THR A 6 3.24 -23.52 -3.67
CA THR A 6 3.30 -24.70 -2.79
C THR A 6 4.61 -25.46 -2.94
N LYS A 7 5.12 -25.65 -4.16
CA LYS A 7 6.39 -26.34 -4.40
C LYS A 7 7.58 -25.55 -3.83
N LEU A 8 7.59 -24.22 -4.02
CA LEU A 8 8.62 -23.35 -3.43
C LEU A 8 8.61 -23.43 -1.90
N LYS A 9 7.44 -23.37 -1.27
CA LYS A 9 7.31 -23.55 0.19
C LYS A 9 7.87 -24.90 0.66
N VAL A 10 7.56 -25.99 -0.04
CA VAL A 10 8.05 -27.35 0.30
C VAL A 10 9.57 -27.46 0.16
N ALA A 11 10.19 -26.69 -0.74
CA ALA A 11 11.63 -26.62 -0.90
C ALA A 11 12.34 -25.79 0.19
N GLY A 12 11.62 -25.22 1.16
CA GLY A 12 12.18 -24.33 2.19
C GLY A 12 12.55 -22.93 1.68
N PHE A 13 12.08 -22.58 0.48
CA PHE A 13 12.40 -21.32 -0.20
C PHE A 13 11.62 -20.11 0.32
N LEU A 14 10.36 -20.34 0.72
CA LEU A 14 9.50 -19.29 1.28
C LEU A 14 9.63 -19.37 2.81
N ASP A 15 10.40 -18.45 3.40
CA ASP A 15 10.54 -18.30 4.85
C ASP A 15 10.26 -16.86 5.30
N LYS A 16 10.31 -16.62 6.61
CA LYS A 16 10.07 -15.28 7.14
C LYS A 16 11.05 -14.23 6.61
N ALA A 17 12.31 -14.58 6.34
CA ALA A 17 13.30 -13.63 5.83
C ALA A 17 12.93 -13.18 4.41
N PHE A 18 12.59 -14.12 3.53
CA PHE A 18 12.06 -13.86 2.20
C PHE A 18 10.83 -12.93 2.22
N PHE A 19 9.83 -13.24 3.04
CA PHE A 19 8.62 -12.40 3.14
C PHE A 19 8.89 -11.04 3.80
N SER A 20 9.89 -10.94 4.67
CA SER A 20 10.28 -9.66 5.28
C SER A 20 10.94 -8.73 4.27
N ALA A 21 11.79 -9.26 3.38
CA ALA A 21 12.41 -8.49 2.29
C ALA A 21 11.34 -7.88 1.36
N ILE A 22 10.38 -8.69 0.91
CA ILE A 22 9.24 -8.19 0.12
C ILE A 22 8.41 -7.18 0.92
N GLY A 23 8.16 -7.46 2.21
CA GLY A 23 7.40 -6.56 3.08
C GLY A 23 8.01 -5.17 3.21
N GLU A 24 9.33 -5.09 3.33
CA GLU A 24 10.08 -3.84 3.39
C GLU A 24 10.00 -3.08 2.07
N ALA A 25 10.25 -3.75 0.95
CA ALA A 25 10.14 -3.15 -0.38
C ALA A 25 8.73 -2.59 -0.65
N LEU A 26 7.68 -3.37 -0.37
CA LEU A 26 6.30 -2.93 -0.56
C LEU A 26 5.90 -1.78 0.39
N MET A 27 6.44 -1.74 1.61
CA MET A 27 6.21 -0.63 2.53
C MET A 27 6.83 0.67 2.00
N ILE A 28 8.05 0.60 1.44
CA ILE A 28 8.74 1.73 0.80
C ILE A 28 7.96 2.20 -0.42
N SER A 29 7.68 1.30 -1.37
CA SER A 29 6.91 1.59 -2.59
C SER A 29 5.54 2.19 -2.28
N THR A 30 4.87 1.68 -1.25
CA THR A 30 3.60 2.27 -0.79
C THR A 30 3.80 3.70 -0.28
N ALA A 31 4.85 4.01 0.48
CA ALA A 31 5.13 5.37 0.94
C ALA A 31 5.43 6.33 -0.23
N GLU A 32 6.15 5.86 -1.26
CA GLU A 32 6.43 6.63 -2.47
C GLU A 32 5.16 6.99 -3.25
N ARG A 33 4.16 6.10 -3.28
CA ARG A 33 2.84 6.40 -3.88
C ARG A 33 2.14 7.56 -3.20
N PHE A 34 2.29 7.72 -1.87
CA PHE A 34 1.77 8.91 -1.18
C PHE A 34 2.50 10.18 -1.57
N ASP A 35 3.80 10.08 -1.86
CA ASP A 35 4.59 11.25 -2.26
C ASP A 35 4.26 11.68 -3.70
N ARG A 36 4.03 10.70 -4.58
CA ARG A 36 3.59 10.86 -5.97
C ARG A 36 2.08 11.09 -6.16
N GLU A 37 1.28 10.80 -5.14
CA GLU A 37 -0.19 10.87 -5.15
C GLU A 37 -0.82 10.00 -6.25
N GLU A 38 -0.37 8.74 -6.35
CA GLU A 38 -0.76 7.80 -7.40
C GLU A 38 -1.18 6.43 -6.86
N ALA A 39 -2.00 5.73 -7.62
CA ALA A 39 -2.39 4.36 -7.39
C ALA A 39 -1.26 3.38 -7.81
N PRO A 40 -1.33 2.10 -7.42
CA PRO A 40 -0.33 1.10 -7.81
C PRO A 40 -0.16 0.93 -9.32
N ASP A 41 -1.18 1.22 -10.13
CA ASP A 41 -1.09 1.19 -11.59
C ASP A 41 -0.50 2.48 -12.20
N GLY A 42 -0.07 3.43 -11.38
CA GLY A 42 0.46 4.73 -11.78
C GLY A 42 -0.61 5.80 -12.05
N THR A 43 -1.89 5.48 -11.92
CA THR A 43 -2.98 6.45 -12.11
C THR A 43 -2.95 7.48 -10.97
N PRO A 44 -2.92 8.81 -11.25
CA PRO A 44 -3.03 9.81 -10.21
C PRO A 44 -4.33 9.66 -9.41
N TRP A 45 -4.27 9.85 -8.10
CA TRP A 45 -5.47 9.81 -7.26
C TRP A 45 -6.45 10.92 -7.62
N GLU A 46 -7.74 10.62 -7.46
CA GLU A 46 -8.80 11.60 -7.63
C GLU A 46 -8.53 12.85 -6.76
N PRO A 47 -8.47 14.05 -7.36
CA PRO A 47 -8.09 15.27 -6.67
C PRO A 47 -9.01 15.59 -5.50
N LEU A 48 -8.48 16.38 -4.55
CA LEU A 48 -9.35 17.02 -3.55
C LEU A 48 -10.32 17.97 -4.26
N SER A 49 -11.57 18.03 -3.78
CA SER A 49 -12.52 19.03 -4.28
C SER A 49 -11.94 20.44 -4.07
N PRO A 50 -12.18 21.39 -4.99
CA PRO A 50 -11.57 22.73 -4.92
C PRO A 50 -11.81 23.41 -3.56
N LYS A 51 -13.03 23.31 -3.03
CA LYS A 51 -13.41 23.85 -1.72
C LYS A 51 -12.61 23.21 -0.58
N TYR A 52 -12.47 21.89 -0.57
CA TYR A 52 -11.72 21.20 0.49
C TYR A 52 -10.22 21.46 0.38
N ARG A 53 -9.67 21.46 -0.84
CA ARG A 53 -8.27 21.80 -1.13
C ARG A 53 -7.91 23.18 -0.57
N GLN A 54 -8.71 24.20 -0.89
CA GLN A 54 -8.49 25.57 -0.40
C GLN A 54 -8.54 25.65 1.13
N ARG A 55 -9.58 25.07 1.74
CA ARG A 55 -9.71 25.04 3.20
C ARG A 55 -8.51 24.34 3.86
N LYS A 56 -8.06 23.24 3.28
CA LYS A 56 -6.96 22.45 3.82
C LYS A 56 -5.65 23.22 3.76
N MET A 57 -5.37 23.88 2.64
CA MET A 57 -4.22 24.78 2.50
C MET A 57 -4.27 25.91 3.55
N GLN A 58 -5.44 26.53 3.76
CA GLN A 58 -5.60 27.62 4.73
C GLN A 58 -5.38 27.18 6.19
N ILE A 59 -5.82 25.97 6.56
CA ILE A 59 -5.77 25.50 7.95
C ILE A 59 -4.45 24.77 8.26
N PHE A 60 -3.92 24.00 7.31
CA PHE A 60 -2.81 23.07 7.53
C PHE A 60 -1.55 23.42 6.73
N GLY A 61 -1.60 24.38 5.81
CA GLY A 61 -0.45 24.79 5.00
C GLY A 61 -0.03 23.80 3.92
N GLU A 62 -0.83 22.75 3.68
CA GLU A 62 -0.61 21.79 2.59
C GLU A 62 -1.95 21.28 2.04
N ASP A 63 -1.93 20.73 0.84
CA ASP A 63 -3.12 20.16 0.19
C ASP A 63 -2.94 18.71 -0.30
N LYS A 64 -1.87 18.03 0.12
CA LYS A 64 -1.51 16.66 -0.30
C LYS A 64 -2.59 15.62 -0.05
N ILE A 65 -3.01 14.91 -1.08
CA ILE A 65 -4.05 13.89 -1.03
C ILE A 65 -3.62 12.76 -0.07
N LEU A 66 -4.59 12.22 0.68
CA LEU A 66 -4.40 11.21 1.74
C LEU A 66 -3.41 11.59 2.87
N ARG A 67 -2.91 12.83 2.91
CA ARG A 67 -1.99 13.31 3.95
C ARG A 67 -2.57 14.51 4.68
N LEU A 68 -2.64 14.44 6.00
CA LEU A 68 -2.99 15.58 6.86
C LEU A 68 -1.97 15.78 7.98
N ARG A 69 -1.64 14.68 8.65
CA ARG A 69 -0.58 14.60 9.68
C ARG A 69 0.38 13.43 9.42
N GLY A 70 0.37 12.89 8.21
CA GLY A 70 1.17 11.70 7.85
C GLY A 70 0.65 10.36 8.38
N TYR A 71 -0.25 10.32 9.36
CA TYR A 71 -0.63 9.08 10.05
C TYR A 71 -1.02 7.89 9.17
N LEU A 72 -1.71 8.10 8.04
CA LEU A 72 -2.03 6.99 7.15
C LEU A 72 -0.76 6.40 6.53
N ARG A 73 0.00 7.23 5.80
CA ARG A 73 1.28 6.90 5.16
C ARG A 73 2.26 6.28 6.15
N ASP A 74 2.53 6.99 7.25
CA ASP A 74 3.65 6.70 8.13
C ASP A 74 3.38 5.54 9.11
N THR A 75 2.13 5.05 9.18
CA THR A 75 1.76 3.90 10.01
C THR A 75 1.24 2.69 9.25
N ILE A 76 1.51 2.64 7.94
CA ILE A 76 1.44 1.38 7.19
C ILE A 76 2.54 0.45 7.71
N ARG A 77 2.17 -0.80 7.98
CA ARG A 77 3.07 -1.82 8.52
C ARG A 77 2.85 -3.13 7.79
N TYR A 78 3.91 -3.94 7.72
CA TYR A 78 3.83 -5.32 7.28
C TYR A 78 3.99 -6.30 8.44
N GLN A 79 3.50 -7.52 8.24
CA GLN A 79 3.71 -8.68 9.10
C GLN A 79 4.08 -9.86 8.21
N ALA A 80 5.26 -10.44 8.45
CA ALA A 80 5.76 -11.59 7.73
C ALA A 80 5.81 -12.83 8.64
N SER A 81 5.42 -13.97 8.08
CA SER A 81 5.59 -15.31 8.65
C SER A 81 6.37 -16.18 7.66
N ASP A 82 6.58 -17.46 7.96
CA ASP A 82 7.19 -18.40 7.03
C ASP A 82 6.32 -18.70 5.80
N THR A 83 5.11 -18.16 5.72
CA THR A 83 4.13 -18.61 4.71
C THR A 83 3.30 -17.50 4.09
N GLU A 84 3.31 -16.32 4.69
CA GLU A 84 2.51 -15.18 4.25
C GLU A 84 3.15 -13.85 4.64
N LEU A 85 2.83 -12.85 3.83
CA LEU A 85 3.08 -11.45 4.07
C LEU A 85 1.73 -10.73 4.10
N ARG A 86 1.51 -9.89 5.12
CA ARG A 86 0.38 -8.97 5.23
C ARG A 86 0.91 -7.55 5.25
N LEU A 87 0.31 -6.65 4.48
CA LEU A 87 0.62 -5.21 4.48
C LEU A 87 -0.67 -4.43 4.67
N GLY A 88 -0.66 -3.41 5.54
CA GLY A 88 -1.85 -2.60 5.73
C GLY A 88 -1.71 -1.53 6.81
N SER A 89 -2.86 -1.00 7.23
CA SER A 89 -2.97 0.05 8.23
C SER A 89 -4.11 -0.26 9.21
N ASN A 90 -3.93 0.12 10.47
CA ASN A 90 -4.96 0.02 11.51
C ASN A 90 -5.82 1.29 11.63
N ARG A 91 -5.67 2.26 10.72
CA ARG A 91 -6.47 3.49 10.76
C ARG A 91 -7.92 3.18 10.36
N VAL A 92 -8.87 3.67 11.15
CA VAL A 92 -10.32 3.40 10.93
C VAL A 92 -10.83 3.84 9.56
N TYR A 93 -10.16 4.83 8.95
CA TYR A 93 -10.50 5.39 7.65
C TYR A 93 -9.68 4.81 6.48
N ALA A 94 -8.74 3.89 6.75
CA ALA A 94 -7.87 3.27 5.75
C ALA A 94 -8.68 2.61 4.63
N ALA A 95 -9.63 1.74 5.00
CA ALA A 95 -10.47 1.04 4.03
C ALA A 95 -11.31 1.99 3.17
N LEU A 96 -11.85 3.07 3.77
CA LEU A 96 -12.62 4.07 3.02
C LEU A 96 -11.76 4.78 1.97
N HIS A 97 -10.49 5.07 2.26
CA HIS A 97 -9.58 5.62 1.26
C HIS A 97 -9.17 4.59 0.20
N GLN A 98 -8.89 3.35 0.59
CA GLN A 98 -8.50 2.30 -0.33
C GLN A 98 -9.61 1.97 -1.34
N PHE A 99 -10.83 1.81 -0.87
CA PHE A 99 -11.95 1.29 -1.68
C PHE A 99 -12.97 2.35 -2.10
N GLY A 100 -12.90 3.55 -1.51
CA GLY A 100 -13.97 4.54 -1.62
C GLY A 100 -15.23 4.09 -0.87
N GLY A 101 -16.31 4.83 -1.06
CA GLY A 101 -17.63 4.45 -0.56
C GLY A 101 -18.35 5.55 0.22
N HIS A 102 -19.49 5.16 0.79
CA HIS A 102 -20.34 6.05 1.57
C HIS A 102 -19.79 6.21 2.98
N PHE A 103 -19.82 7.45 3.48
CA PHE A 103 -19.51 7.75 4.87
C PHE A 103 -20.39 8.88 5.37
N ARG A 104 -20.54 8.94 6.69
CA ARG A 104 -21.22 10.05 7.34
C ARG A 104 -20.18 11.08 7.78
N ALA A 105 -20.18 12.23 7.14
CA ALA A 105 -19.36 13.35 7.59
C ALA A 105 -19.83 13.77 8.99
N PHE A 106 -18.90 14.12 9.90
CA PHE A 106 -19.19 14.45 11.31
C PHE A 106 -20.49 15.27 11.48
N GLY A 107 -21.55 14.63 11.99
CA GLY A 107 -22.86 15.27 12.25
C GLY A 107 -23.65 15.76 11.04
N THR A 108 -23.28 15.38 9.80
CA THR A 108 -23.88 15.91 8.56
C THR A 108 -24.25 14.79 7.58
N HIS A 109 -24.78 15.19 6.42
CA HIS A 109 -25.31 14.33 5.34
C HIS A 109 -24.33 13.24 4.91
N ASP A 110 -24.90 12.18 4.32
CA ASP A 110 -24.14 11.11 3.71
C ASP A 110 -23.35 11.66 2.52
N ALA A 111 -22.07 11.27 2.45
CA ALA A 111 -21.16 11.68 1.41
C ALA A 111 -20.50 10.45 0.79
N VAL A 112 -20.10 10.59 -0.48
CA VAL A 112 -19.37 9.56 -1.21
C VAL A 112 -17.93 9.98 -1.33
N MET A 113 -17.02 9.09 -0.94
CA MET A 113 -15.59 9.28 -1.14
C MET A 113 -15.11 8.45 -2.34
N PRO A 114 -14.37 9.04 -3.28
CA PRO A 114 -13.74 8.26 -4.34
C PRO A 114 -12.64 7.38 -3.76
N ALA A 115 -12.42 6.22 -4.39
CA ALA A 115 -11.30 5.36 -4.07
C ALA A 115 -9.98 6.05 -4.42
N ARG A 116 -8.99 5.90 -3.56
CA ARG A 116 -7.60 6.32 -3.77
C ARG A 116 -6.72 5.14 -3.36
N PRO A 117 -6.66 4.09 -4.19
CA PRO A 117 -5.95 2.87 -3.85
C PRO A 117 -4.48 3.21 -3.62
N TYR A 118 -3.96 2.83 -2.45
CA TYR A 118 -2.55 3.01 -2.11
C TYR A 118 -1.89 1.66 -1.79
N LEU A 119 -2.69 0.67 -1.39
CA LEU A 119 -2.28 -0.74 -1.30
C LEU A 119 -2.52 -1.45 -2.63
N GLY A 120 -1.58 -2.28 -3.02
CA GLY A 120 -1.58 -3.08 -4.24
C GLY A 120 -0.15 -3.28 -4.72
N LEU A 121 -0.01 -3.97 -5.86
CA LEU A 121 1.28 -4.21 -6.49
C LEU A 121 1.33 -3.41 -7.80
N SER A 122 2.33 -2.54 -7.95
CA SER A 122 2.67 -1.98 -9.26
C SER A 122 3.43 -3.00 -10.11
N ASN A 123 3.72 -2.63 -11.36
CA ASN A 123 4.59 -3.45 -12.21
C ASN A 123 6.01 -3.54 -11.62
N GLU A 124 6.51 -2.45 -11.05
CA GLU A 124 7.80 -2.38 -10.38
C GLU A 124 7.82 -3.27 -9.12
N ASP A 125 6.75 -3.25 -8.31
CA ASP A 125 6.63 -4.15 -7.16
C ASP A 125 6.65 -5.62 -7.58
N GLN A 126 5.94 -5.95 -8.66
CA GLN A 126 5.91 -7.32 -9.17
C GLN A 126 7.29 -7.76 -9.65
N GLN A 127 8.02 -6.86 -10.31
CA GLN A 127 9.39 -7.13 -10.73
C GLN A 127 10.32 -7.33 -9.53
N GLU A 128 10.25 -6.44 -8.53
CA GLU A 128 11.03 -6.55 -7.29
C GLU A 128 10.77 -7.88 -6.56
N ILE A 129 9.50 -8.31 -6.52
CA ILE A 129 9.13 -9.62 -5.97
C ILE A 129 9.76 -10.76 -6.79
N LEU A 130 9.71 -10.68 -8.12
CA LEU A 130 10.30 -11.70 -8.99
C LEU A 130 11.83 -11.75 -8.85
N ASP A 131 12.48 -10.60 -8.72
CA ASP A 131 13.93 -10.49 -8.53
C ASP A 131 14.32 -11.08 -7.17
N THR A 132 13.58 -10.74 -6.10
CA THR A 132 13.76 -11.36 -4.76
C THR A 132 13.59 -12.88 -4.83
N VAL A 133 12.62 -13.36 -5.61
CA VAL A 133 12.41 -14.81 -5.83
C VAL A 133 13.60 -15.43 -6.56
N GLN A 134 14.10 -14.78 -7.60
CA GLN A 134 15.22 -15.28 -8.39
C GLN A 134 16.52 -15.31 -7.57
N ASP A 135 16.77 -14.30 -6.75
CA ASP A 135 17.94 -14.21 -5.87
C ASP A 135 17.91 -15.31 -4.80
N ALA A 136 16.77 -15.50 -4.15
CA ALA A 136 16.58 -16.57 -3.17
C ALA A 136 16.82 -17.96 -3.80
N PHE A 137 16.44 -18.14 -5.07
CA PHE A 137 16.59 -19.42 -5.77
C PHE A 137 18.06 -19.66 -6.14
N THR A 138 18.74 -18.61 -6.60
CA THR A 138 20.14 -18.65 -7.00
C THR A 138 21.04 -18.92 -5.80
N ALA A 139 20.78 -18.29 -4.65
CA ALA A 139 21.55 -18.51 -3.42
C ALA A 139 21.51 -19.96 -2.90
N MET A 140 20.50 -20.75 -3.28
CA MET A 140 20.37 -22.17 -2.91
C MET A 140 21.04 -23.13 -3.90
N THR A 141 21.39 -22.67 -5.10
CA THR A 141 22.03 -23.52 -6.11
C THR A 141 23.55 -23.41 -5.95
N PRO A 142 24.27 -24.51 -5.64
CA PRO A 142 25.71 -24.50 -5.44
C PRO A 142 26.52 -24.26 -6.72
#